data_AF-A0AAQ3P2V7-F1
#
_entry.id   AF-A0AAQ3P2V7-F1
#
_cell.length_a   1.000
_cell.length_b   1.000
_cell.length_c   1.000
_cell.angle_alpha   90.00
_cell.angle_beta   90.00
_cell.angle_gamma   90.00
#
_symmetry.space_group_name_H-M   'P 1'
#
loop_
_entity.id
_entity.type
_entity.pdbx_description
1 polymer ?
#
loop_
_entity_poly.entity_id
_entity_poly.type
_entity_poly.pdbx_seq_one_letter_code
_entity_poly.pdbx_strand_id
1 'polypeptide(L)'
;MDEAFAPAIASNIPWVAVLGNHDQEGSLSRKGVMKYIAGMKNTLSIVNPPDVHIINGYGNYNLEVGGVKGTDFENKSVLNLYFLDSGDYSKVPFIPGYGWIKPSQQLWFRRTSKKLRVLFYLFH
;
A
#
# COMPACT_ATOMS: atom_id res chain seq x y z
N MET A 1 14.16 -12.27 -6.16
CA MET A 1 12.96 -11.61 -5.59
C MET A 1 12.14 -12.62 -4.81
N ASP A 2 11.92 -13.83 -5.34
CA ASP A 2 11.16 -14.89 -4.64
C ASP A 2 11.72 -15.27 -3.27
N GLU A 3 13.05 -15.35 -3.13
CA GLU A 3 13.69 -15.67 -1.85
C GLU A 3 13.34 -14.68 -0.73
N ALA A 4 13.24 -13.39 -1.05
CA ALA A 4 12.89 -12.35 -0.07
C ALA A 4 11.46 -12.49 0.47
N PHE A 5 10.54 -13.03 -0.35
CA PHE A 5 9.14 -13.24 0.02
C PHE A 5 8.81 -14.69 0.38
N ALA A 6 9.76 -15.61 0.25
CA ALA A 6 9.55 -17.03 0.52
C ALA A 6 8.99 -17.30 1.93
N PRO A 7 9.44 -16.65 3.02
CA PRO A 7 8.85 -16.84 4.34
C PRO A 7 7.37 -16.41 4.40
N ALA A 8 7.03 -15.28 3.79
CA ALA A 8 5.66 -14.78 3.76
C ALA A 8 4.75 -15.72 2.95
N ILE A 9 5.22 -16.18 1.79
CA ILE A 9 4.48 -17.11 0.93
C ILE A 9 4.28 -18.46 1.66
N ALA A 10 5.32 -18.98 2.30
CA ALA A 10 5.31 -20.26 3.02
C ALA A 10 4.40 -20.23 4.27
N SER A 11 4.22 -19.07 4.90
CA SER A 11 3.36 -18.93 6.07
C SER A 11 1.88 -19.24 5.79
N ASN A 12 1.46 -19.15 4.53
CA ASN A 12 0.07 -19.25 4.10
C ASN A 12 -0.87 -18.24 4.80
N ILE A 13 -0.33 -17.14 5.31
CA ILE A 13 -1.07 -16.01 5.90
C ILE A 13 -1.15 -14.89 4.86
N PRO A 14 -2.28 -14.17 4.76
CA PRO A 14 -2.37 -12.98 3.91
C PRO A 14 -1.32 -11.94 4.31
N TRP A 15 -0.61 -11.37 3.33
CA TRP A 15 0.49 -10.45 3.58
C TRP A 15 0.49 -9.27 2.60
N VAL A 16 1.23 -8.23 2.95
CA VAL A 16 1.40 -7.02 2.14
C VAL A 16 2.83 -6.54 2.20
N ALA A 17 3.25 -5.78 1.19
CA ALA A 17 4.53 -5.10 1.21
C ALA A 17 4.41 -3.61 0.85
N VAL A 18 5.34 -2.84 1.40
CA VAL A 18 5.65 -1.45 1.01
C VAL A 18 7.06 -1.44 0.46
N LEU A 19 7.25 -0.71 -0.63
CA LEU A 19 8.56 -0.64 -1.28
C LEU A 19 9.53 0.23 -0.50
N GLY A 20 10.71 -0.32 -0.21
CA GLY A 20 11.89 0.42 0.21
C GLY A 20 12.50 1.24 -0.93
N ASN A 21 13.46 2.10 -0.62
CA ASN A 21 14.16 2.92 -1.61
C ASN A 21 15.07 2.08 -2.54
N HIS A 22 15.60 0.95 -2.05
CA HIS A 22 16.50 0.07 -2.79
C HIS A 22 15.79 -0.96 -3.69
N ASP A 23 14.48 -1.17 -3.52
CA ASP A 23 13.75 -2.28 -4.17
C ASP A 23 13.74 -2.22 -5.70
N GLN A 24 14.13 -1.09 -6.28
CA GLN A 24 14.22 -0.84 -7.73
C GLN A 24 15.66 -0.87 -8.27
N GLU A 25 16.66 -1.23 -7.47
CA GLU A 25 18.08 -1.28 -7.88
C GLU A 25 18.44 -2.56 -8.64
N GLY A 26 17.50 -3.52 -8.73
CA GLY A 26 17.63 -4.74 -9.54
C GLY A 26 17.21 -4.55 -11.01
N SER A 27 16.78 -5.64 -11.64
CA SER A 27 16.39 -5.65 -13.07
C SER A 27 14.99 -5.10 -13.36
N LEU A 28 14.15 -4.93 -12.35
CA LEU A 28 12.78 -4.41 -12.50
C LEU A 28 12.71 -2.95 -12.11
N SER A 29 11.96 -2.16 -12.89
CA SER A 29 11.54 -0.82 -12.45
C SER A 29 10.70 -0.91 -11.18
N ARG A 30 10.61 0.17 -10.39
CA ARG A 30 9.75 0.25 -9.20
C ARG A 30 8.30 -0.21 -9.46
N LYS A 31 7.75 0.15 -10.62
CA LYS A 31 6.43 -0.33 -11.08
C LYS A 31 6.41 -1.84 -11.29
N GLY A 32 7.45 -2.36 -11.92
CA GLY A 32 7.63 -3.80 -12.17
C GLY A 32 7.71 -4.59 -10.87
N VAL A 33 8.47 -4.09 -9.88
CA VAL A 33 8.59 -4.69 -8.55
C VAL A 33 7.21 -4.76 -7.88
N MET A 34 6.47 -3.64 -7.84
CA MET A 34 5.14 -3.64 -7.21
C MET A 34 4.16 -4.57 -7.94
N LYS A 35 4.19 -4.60 -9.27
CA LYS A 35 3.35 -5.52 -10.07
C LYS A 35 3.68 -6.98 -9.77
N TYR A 36 4.96 -7.29 -9.60
CA TYR A 36 5.42 -8.63 -9.26
C TYR A 36 4.89 -9.05 -7.89
N ILE A 37 5.09 -8.20 -6.88
CA ILE A 37 4.59 -8.41 -5.50
C ILE A 37 3.07 -8.59 -5.47
N ALA A 38 2.31 -7.76 -6.20
CA ALA A 38 0.86 -7.83 -6.26
C ALA A 38 0.33 -9.09 -6.98
N GLY A 39 1.18 -9.78 -7.76
CA GLY A 39 0.85 -11.06 -8.40
C GLY A 39 1.20 -12.29 -7.58
N MET A 40 1.83 -12.15 -6.42
CA MET A 40 2.26 -13.28 -5.60
C MET A 40 1.11 -13.96 -4.86
N LYS A 41 1.31 -15.23 -4.50
CA LYS A 41 0.34 -15.99 -3.70
C LYS A 41 0.10 -15.33 -2.34
N ASN A 42 -1.17 -15.24 -1.95
CA ASN A 42 -1.66 -14.71 -0.67
C ASN A 42 -1.28 -13.23 -0.39
N THR A 43 -0.77 -12.50 -1.40
CA THR A 43 -0.56 -11.05 -1.26
C THR A 43 -1.92 -10.34 -1.29
N LEU A 44 -2.07 -9.31 -0.47
CA LEU A 44 -3.14 -8.32 -0.55
C LEU A 44 -2.61 -6.99 -1.10
N SER A 45 -1.37 -6.99 -1.60
CA SER A 45 -0.73 -5.78 -2.10
C SER A 45 -1.37 -5.31 -3.40
N ILE A 46 -1.55 -4.00 -3.55
CA ILE A 46 -2.17 -3.40 -4.73
C ILE A 46 -1.18 -2.41 -5.36
N VAL A 47 -1.12 -2.40 -6.70
CA VAL A 47 -0.18 -1.53 -7.42
C VAL A 47 -0.44 -0.05 -7.18
N ASN A 48 -1.70 0.38 -7.17
CA ASN A 48 -2.20 1.71 -6.82
C ASN A 48 -3.74 1.65 -6.80
N PRO A 49 -4.44 2.66 -6.26
CA PRO A 49 -5.90 2.63 -6.18
C PRO A 49 -6.49 2.70 -7.60
N PRO A 50 -7.47 1.85 -7.95
CA PRO A 50 -8.00 1.75 -9.31
C PRO A 50 -8.72 3.02 -9.77
N ASP A 51 -9.26 3.80 -8.83
CA ASP A 51 -9.99 5.05 -9.04
C ASP A 51 -9.09 6.30 -9.05
N VAL A 52 -7.76 6.13 -8.94
CA VAL A 52 -6.80 7.23 -8.90
C VAL A 52 -5.82 7.13 -10.07
N HIS A 53 -6.05 7.95 -11.09
CA HIS A 53 -5.23 7.95 -12.30
C HIS A 53 -3.90 8.70 -12.17
N ILE A 54 -3.78 9.61 -11.20
CA ILE A 54 -2.57 10.43 -10.98
C ILE A 54 -2.18 10.33 -9.50
N ILE A 55 -1.14 9.54 -9.22
CA ILE A 55 -0.51 9.44 -7.90
C ILE A 55 0.98 9.15 -8.07
N ASN A 56 1.81 9.75 -7.22
CA ASN A 56 3.24 9.47 -7.20
C ASN A 56 3.52 8.09 -6.61
N GLY A 57 4.47 7.36 -7.20
CA GLY A 57 4.90 6.05 -6.73
C GLY A 57 3.94 4.89 -7.07
N TYR A 58 4.26 3.73 -6.52
CA TYR A 58 3.52 2.47 -6.67
C TYR A 58 3.44 1.76 -5.32
N GLY A 59 2.29 1.17 -5.01
CA GLY A 59 1.99 0.59 -3.70
C GLY A 59 1.25 1.56 -2.79
N ASN A 60 0.55 2.56 -3.35
CA ASN A 60 -0.35 3.41 -2.58
C ASN A 60 -1.73 2.75 -2.50
N TYR A 61 -2.14 2.25 -1.35
CA TYR A 61 -3.47 1.64 -1.18
C TYR A 61 -3.86 1.60 0.30
N ASN A 62 -5.16 1.42 0.54
CA ASN A 62 -5.68 1.21 1.88
C ASN A 62 -6.23 -0.21 1.97
N LEU A 63 -6.01 -0.86 3.11
CA LEU A 63 -6.69 -2.09 3.47
C LEU A 63 -7.49 -1.88 4.75
N GLU A 64 -8.71 -2.39 4.72
CA GLU A 64 -9.61 -2.46 5.86
C GLU A 64 -9.47 -3.84 6.50
N VAL A 65 -9.12 -3.85 7.79
CA VAL A 65 -9.15 -5.08 8.59
C VAL A 65 -10.53 -5.18 9.20
N GLY A 66 -11.28 -6.19 8.79
CA GLY A 66 -12.60 -6.48 9.32
C GLY A 66 -12.55 -7.13 10.70
N GLY A 67 -13.61 -6.97 11.49
CA GLY A 67 -13.79 -7.68 12.74
C GLY A 67 -13.92 -9.19 12.53
N VAL A 68 -13.66 -9.94 13.60
CA VAL A 68 -13.66 -11.40 13.57
C VAL A 68 -15.08 -11.91 13.30
N LYS A 69 -15.18 -12.90 12.42
CA LYS A 69 -16.46 -13.58 12.10
C LYS A 69 -17.13 -14.11 13.38
N GLY A 70 -18.43 -13.90 13.54
CA GLY A 70 -19.20 -14.31 14.70
C GLY A 70 -19.13 -13.36 15.89
N THR A 71 -18.56 -12.15 15.72
CA THR A 71 -18.54 -11.10 16.75
C THR A 71 -19.45 -9.94 16.36
N ASP A 72 -19.75 -9.04 17.31
CA ASP A 72 -20.50 -7.79 17.02
C ASP A 72 -19.78 -6.86 16.03
N PHE A 73 -18.51 -7.15 15.74
CA PHE A 73 -17.66 -6.49 14.75
C PHE A 73 -17.60 -7.22 13.41
N GLU A 74 -18.33 -8.33 13.23
CA GLU A 74 -18.45 -8.99 11.93
C GLU A 74 -18.97 -7.99 10.89
N ASN A 75 -18.33 -7.97 9.71
CA ASN A 75 -18.59 -7.03 8.61
C ASN A 75 -18.30 -5.55 8.93
N LYS A 76 -17.68 -5.25 10.08
CA LYS A 76 -17.25 -3.90 10.46
C LYS A 76 -15.74 -3.75 10.28
N SER A 77 -15.34 -2.64 9.68
CA SER A 77 -13.93 -2.23 9.60
C SER A 77 -13.45 -1.80 10.98
N VAL A 78 -12.49 -2.51 11.56
CA VAL A 78 -11.94 -2.22 12.90
C VAL A 78 -10.60 -1.51 12.85
N LEU A 79 -9.87 -1.65 11.74
CA LEU A 79 -8.59 -0.98 11.52
C LEU A 79 -8.39 -0.65 10.04
N ASN A 80 -7.88 0.54 9.78
CA ASN A 80 -7.50 1.00 8.44
C ASN A 80 -5.99 1.11 8.32
N LEU A 81 -5.40 0.31 7.44
CA LEU A 81 -3.98 0.36 7.11
C LEU A 81 -3.79 1.18 5.83
N TYR A 82 -2.89 2.16 5.86
CA TYR A 82 -2.56 2.98 4.70
C TYR A 82 -1.12 2.73 4.29
N PHE A 83 -0.94 2.28 3.05
CA PHE A 83 0.35 2.02 2.44
C PHE A 83 0.66 3.16 1.49
N LEU A 84 1.85 3.74 1.60
CA LEU A 84 2.29 4.88 0.80
C LEU A 84 3.72 4.66 0.31
N ASP A 85 3.97 5.00 -0.94
CA ASP A 85 5.29 4.91 -1.56
C ASP A 85 6.00 6.27 -1.60
N SER A 86 6.92 6.54 -0.67
CA SER A 86 7.70 7.79 -0.67
C SER A 86 8.66 7.93 -1.86
N GLY A 87 8.82 6.88 -2.67
CA GLY A 87 9.84 6.79 -3.70
C GLY A 87 11.20 6.39 -3.15
N ASP A 88 12.22 6.54 -3.99
CA ASP A 88 13.60 6.16 -3.74
C ASP A 88 14.42 7.31 -3.14
N TYR A 89 14.87 8.20 -4.00
CA TYR A 89 15.76 9.30 -3.72
C TYR A 89 15.12 10.57 -4.26
N SER A 90 15.48 11.69 -3.65
CA SER A 90 15.07 13.00 -4.13
C SER A 90 15.45 13.19 -5.60
N LYS A 91 14.50 13.69 -6.39
CA LYS A 91 14.72 14.13 -7.77
C LYS A 91 14.84 15.67 -7.86
N VAL A 92 14.83 16.36 -6.72
CA VAL A 92 14.99 17.81 -6.64
C VAL A 92 16.48 18.12 -6.53
N PRO A 93 17.10 18.84 -7.50
CA PRO A 93 18.56 18.97 -7.57
C PRO A 93 19.24 19.51 -6.30
N PHE A 94 18.57 20.40 -5.57
CA PHE A 94 19.12 21.06 -4.38
C PHE A 94 18.69 20.43 -3.06
N ILE A 95 17.94 19.33 -3.10
CA ILE A 95 17.56 18.56 -1.89
C ILE A 95 18.13 17.16 -2.09
N PRO A 96 19.35 16.87 -1.60
CA PRO A 96 19.91 15.52 -1.71
C PRO A 96 19.22 14.56 -0.72
N GLY A 97 19.43 13.25 -0.92
CA GLY A 97 18.94 12.21 -0.02
C GLY A 97 17.67 11.52 -0.49
N TYR A 98 16.84 11.10 0.45
CA TYR A 98 15.69 10.21 0.19
C TYR A 98 14.46 10.90 -0.39
N GLY A 99 13.60 10.11 -1.01
CA GLY A 99 12.25 10.53 -1.40
C GLY A 99 11.38 10.89 -0.19
N TRP A 100 10.19 11.44 -0.47
CA TRP A 100 9.21 11.78 0.56
C TRP A 100 7.80 11.71 -0.02
N ILE A 101 6.81 11.61 0.87
CA ILE A 101 5.39 11.60 0.52
C ILE A 101 5.01 12.90 -0.19
N LYS A 102 4.57 12.77 -1.45
CA LYS A 102 4.24 13.90 -2.33
C LYS A 102 2.79 14.38 -2.12
N PRO A 103 2.45 15.61 -2.54
CA PRO A 103 1.10 16.15 -2.38
C PRO A 103 -0.03 15.27 -2.95
N SER A 104 0.22 14.56 -4.05
CA SER A 104 -0.78 13.65 -4.65
C SER A 104 -1.18 12.51 -3.69
N GLN A 105 -0.20 11.96 -2.97
CA GLN A 105 -0.40 10.88 -2.00
C GLN A 105 -1.04 11.40 -0.72
N GLN A 106 -0.65 12.59 -0.25
CA GLN A 106 -1.30 13.25 0.89
C GLN A 106 -2.77 13.55 0.58
N LEU A 107 -3.07 14.04 -0.62
CA LEU A 107 -4.43 14.31 -1.07
C LEU A 107 -5.26 13.02 -1.14
N TRP A 108 -4.70 11.96 -1.71
CA TRP A 108 -5.34 10.65 -1.73
C TRP A 108 -5.64 10.16 -0.31
N PHE A 109 -4.63 10.13 0.57
CA PHE A 109 -4.79 9.70 1.96
C PHE A 109 -5.91 10.47 2.67
N ARG A 110 -5.90 11.82 2.58
CA ARG A 110 -6.91 12.66 3.22
C ARG A 110 -8.33 12.38 2.69
N ARG A 111 -8.48 12.20 1.38
CA ARG A 111 -9.78 11.91 0.75
C ARG A 111 -10.29 10.53 1.17
N THR A 112 -9.43 9.52 1.09
CA THR A 112 -9.75 8.13 1.44
C THR A 112 -10.10 8.03 2.92
N SER A 113 -9.29 8.61 3.82
CA SER A 113 -9.57 8.63 5.25
C SER A 113 -10.88 9.34 5.60
N LYS A 114 -11.17 10.49 4.96
CA LYS A 114 -12.46 11.17 5.16
C LYS A 114 -13.64 10.32 4.71
N LYS A 115 -13.54 9.65 3.55
CA LYS A 115 -14.59 8.77 3.03
C LYS A 115 -14.85 7.60 3.99
N LEU A 116 -13.80 6.92 4.42
CA LEU A 116 -13.89 5.76 5.32
C LEU A 116 -14.43 6.15 6.70
N ARG A 117 -14.08 7.33 7.21
CA ARG A 117 -14.67 7.85 8.45
C ARG A 117 -16.17 8.12 8.31
N VAL A 118 -16.63 8.68 7.19
CA VAL A 118 -18.06 8.87 6.94
C VAL A 118 -18.78 7.52 6.86
N LEU A 119 -18.20 6.54 6.15
CA LEU A 119 -18.75 5.18 6.09
C LEU A 119 -18.83 4.54 7.48
N PHE A 120 -17.80 4.70 8.31
CA PHE A 120 -17.81 4.22 9.69
C PHE A 120 -19.05 4.72 10.45
N TYR A 121 -19.35 6.02 10.40
CA TYR A 121 -20.53 6.60 11.07
C TYR A 121 -21.88 6.23 10.45
N LEU A 122 -21.93 5.80 9.18
CA LEU A 122 -23.17 5.41 8.52
C LEU A 122 -23.56 3.95 8.80
N PHE A 123 -22.58 3.11 9.13
CA PHE A 123 -22.74 1.66 9.29
C PHE A 123 -22.46 1.16 10.72
N HIS A 124 -22.28 2.08 11.68
CA HIS A 124 -22.14 1.83 13.12
C HIS A 124 -23.05 2.77 13.90
#